data_AF-A0ABC9Y8T6-F1
#
_entry.id   AF-A0ABC9Y8T6-F1
#
_cell.length_a   1.000
_cell.length_b   1.000
_cell.length_c   1.000
_cell.angle_alpha   90.00
_cell.angle_beta   90.00
_cell.angle_gamma   90.00
#
_symmetry.space_group_name_H-M   'P 1'
#
loop_
_entity.id
_entity.type
_entity.pdbx_description
1 polymer ?
#
loop_
_entity_poly.entity_id
_entity_poly.type
_entity_poly.pdbx_seq_one_letter_code
_entity_poly.pdbx_strand_id
1 'polypeptide(L)'
;MEFSSLIFYGTVAEPKDQPIPVSVTPIHKKKYTRKSVCLVKDDDEPGPSREQEEEPEAEVITRSLSLSELRDMRKDFSRLPGEHIITWLLRCWDNGASSLELEGREAKQLGSLSREGGIDKAIGKKAQALSLWRRLLSSVRERYPLSEDVVCWPGKWTPMERGIQYLRELVMQEMVYYDPDNAPTDPDEVQCTQPMWRKFVRSAPSSYANSLAVIDWKSKEAPTVDEVAGRLQQYEEMQHIDGPVIEGWT
;
A
#
# COMPACT_ATOMS: atom_id res chain seq x y z
N MET A 1 -5.70 38.38 61.31
CA MET A 1 -6.01 37.10 60.63
C MET A 1 -7.04 37.41 59.58
N GLU A 2 -6.77 37.01 58.34
CA GLU A 2 -7.63 36.93 57.14
C GLU A 2 -6.69 37.16 55.93
N PHE A 3 -6.01 36.10 55.48
CA PHE A 3 -5.32 36.08 54.19
C PHE A 3 -6.31 35.47 53.18
N SER A 4 -6.90 36.31 52.32
CA SER A 4 -7.66 35.81 51.17
C SER A 4 -6.69 35.30 50.11
N SER A 5 -6.71 33.99 49.88
CA SER A 5 -5.95 33.31 48.83
C SER A 5 -6.73 33.39 47.52
N LEU A 6 -6.20 34.12 46.54
CA LEU A 6 -6.70 34.13 45.15
C LEU A 6 -5.97 33.03 44.37
N ILE A 7 -6.64 31.90 44.15
CA ILE A 7 -6.18 30.84 43.25
C ILE A 7 -6.59 31.19 41.82
N PHE A 8 -5.59 31.49 40.99
CA PHE A 8 -5.73 31.68 39.55
C PHE A 8 -5.72 30.31 38.87
N TYR A 9 -6.87 29.83 38.38
CA TYR A 9 -6.91 28.67 37.49
C TYR A 9 -6.44 29.10 36.10
N GLY A 10 -5.19 28.78 35.77
CA GLY A 10 -4.67 28.89 34.42
C GLY A 10 -5.21 27.76 33.55
N THR A 11 -6.10 28.09 32.61
CA THR A 11 -6.50 27.19 31.52
C THR A 11 -5.31 27.01 30.57
N VAL A 12 -4.72 25.81 30.55
CA VAL A 12 -3.79 25.40 29.50
C VAL A 12 -4.61 25.16 28.23
N ALA A 13 -4.42 26.02 27.22
CA ALA A 13 -4.99 25.83 25.90
C ALA A 13 -4.17 24.81 25.13
N GLU A 14 -4.80 23.68 24.80
CA GLU A 14 -4.26 22.61 23.94
C GLU A 14 -4.30 23.07 22.46
N PRO A 15 -3.23 22.90 21.66
CA PRO A 15 -3.22 23.33 20.28
C PRO A 15 -4.09 22.41 19.41
N LYS A 16 -5.01 23.00 18.65
CA LYS A 16 -5.82 22.31 17.65
C LYS A 16 -4.98 22.02 16.41
N ASP A 17 -4.48 20.80 16.28
CA ASP A 17 -3.90 20.31 15.03
C ASP A 17 -5.01 20.11 13.99
N GLN A 18 -5.17 21.10 13.09
CA GLN A 18 -5.96 20.95 11.88
C GLN A 18 -5.15 20.14 10.85
N PRO A 19 -5.70 19.07 10.26
CA PRO A 19 -5.01 18.35 9.19
C PRO A 19 -5.01 19.19 7.91
N ILE A 20 -3.80 19.39 7.36
CA ILE A 20 -3.58 20.03 6.07
C ILE A 20 -4.19 19.16 4.96
N PRO A 21 -4.97 19.71 4.02
CA PRO A 21 -5.52 18.93 2.92
C PRO A 21 -4.38 18.49 1.99
N VAL A 22 -4.20 17.17 1.85
CA VAL A 22 -3.29 16.58 0.88
C VAL A 22 -4.04 16.50 -0.45
N SER A 23 -3.69 17.37 -1.40
CA SER A 23 -4.13 17.26 -2.78
C SER A 23 -3.48 16.02 -3.41
N VAL A 24 -4.28 15.00 -3.73
CA VAL A 24 -3.82 13.83 -4.47
C VAL A 24 -4.14 14.05 -5.95
N THR A 25 -3.11 14.33 -6.74
CA THR A 25 -3.21 14.27 -8.20
C THR A 25 -3.12 12.82 -8.67
N PRO A 26 -3.81 12.42 -9.77
CA PRO A 26 -3.63 11.10 -10.37
C PRO A 26 -2.16 10.86 -10.68
N ILE A 27 -1.57 9.84 -10.05
CA ILE A 27 -0.16 9.50 -10.23
C ILE A 27 -0.01 8.84 -11.60
N HIS A 28 0.60 9.55 -12.53
CA HIS A 28 1.14 8.94 -13.74
C HIS A 28 2.11 7.83 -13.30
N LYS A 29 1.74 6.56 -13.55
CA LYS A 29 2.61 5.41 -13.31
C LYS A 29 3.94 5.66 -14.04
N LYS A 30 5.00 5.98 -13.27
CA LYS A 30 6.35 6.08 -13.83
C LYS A 30 6.66 4.73 -14.45
N LYS A 31 6.89 4.70 -15.76
CA LYS A 31 7.32 3.51 -16.48
C LYS A 31 8.74 3.19 -16.04
N TYR A 32 8.91 2.43 -14.96
CA TYR A 32 10.17 1.74 -14.73
C TYR A 32 10.29 0.70 -15.83
N THR A 33 11.34 0.81 -16.64
CA THR A 33 11.61 -0.11 -17.74
C THR A 33 11.62 -1.53 -17.19
N ARG A 34 10.61 -2.34 -17.53
CA ARG A 34 10.58 -3.77 -17.21
C ARG A 34 11.87 -4.39 -17.75
N LYS A 35 12.59 -5.16 -16.93
CA LYS A 35 13.72 -5.96 -17.43
C LYS A 35 13.18 -6.85 -18.55
N SER A 36 13.59 -6.59 -19.79
CA SER A 36 13.26 -7.39 -20.96
C SER A 36 14.25 -8.54 -21.05
N VAL A 37 13.74 -9.77 -21.05
CA VAL A 37 14.50 -10.97 -21.36
C VAL A 37 14.58 -11.04 -22.89
N CYS A 38 15.73 -10.70 -23.45
CA CYS A 38 15.98 -10.89 -24.88
C CYS A 38 16.47 -12.32 -25.08
N LEU A 39 15.60 -13.17 -25.62
CA LEU A 39 16.00 -14.45 -26.22
C LEU A 39 16.70 -14.11 -27.55
N VAL A 40 18.02 -14.30 -27.60
CA VAL A 40 18.75 -14.31 -28.86
C VAL A 40 18.33 -15.59 -29.58
N LYS A 41 17.58 -15.45 -30.68
CA LYS A 41 17.46 -16.51 -31.68
C LYS A 41 18.61 -16.31 -32.65
N ASP A 42 19.58 -17.22 -32.64
CA ASP A 42 20.50 -17.35 -33.77
C ASP A 42 19.72 -17.98 -34.92
N ASP A 43 19.50 -17.20 -35.98
CA ASP A 43 19.10 -17.70 -37.28
C ASP A 43 20.37 -18.14 -38.02
N ASP A 44 20.58 -19.45 -38.12
CA ASP A 44 21.42 -20.05 -39.16
C ASP A 44 20.75 -21.35 -39.66
N GLU A 45 20.39 -21.36 -40.95
CA GLU A 45 20.03 -22.53 -41.78
C GLU A 45 21.33 -23.29 -42.22
N PRO A 46 21.29 -24.49 -42.86
CA PRO A 46 20.34 -25.61 -42.86
C PRO A 46 21.01 -27.01 -42.64
N GLY A 47 20.22 -28.06 -42.34
CA GLY A 47 20.59 -29.47 -42.63
C GLY A 47 20.29 -30.49 -41.51
N PRO A 48 19.68 -31.66 -41.80
CA PRO A 48 19.22 -32.56 -40.76
C PRO A 48 20.25 -33.64 -40.44
N SER A 49 20.74 -33.72 -39.20
CA SER A 49 21.27 -34.96 -38.60
C SER A 49 21.21 -34.87 -37.09
N ARG A 50 20.67 -35.95 -36.53
CA ARG A 50 20.18 -36.12 -35.16
C ARG A 50 21.31 -36.62 -34.27
N GLU A 51 21.79 -35.81 -33.34
CA GLU A 51 22.57 -36.24 -32.17
C GLU A 51 22.13 -35.43 -30.94
N GLN A 52 22.34 -36.01 -29.77
CA GLN A 52 21.72 -35.68 -28.48
C GLN A 52 21.93 -34.21 -28.07
N GLU A 53 20.84 -33.45 -27.95
CA GLU A 53 20.83 -32.10 -27.39
C GLU A 53 20.79 -32.19 -25.85
N GLU A 54 21.92 -31.92 -25.19
CA GLU A 54 21.87 -31.16 -23.94
C GLU A 54 21.25 -29.81 -24.30
N GLU A 55 20.01 -29.58 -23.85
CA GLU A 55 19.36 -28.27 -23.89
C GLU A 55 20.35 -27.24 -23.33
N PRO A 56 20.82 -26.25 -24.12
CA PRO A 56 21.62 -25.18 -23.56
C PRO A 56 20.70 -24.42 -22.61
N GLU A 57 20.99 -24.48 -21.31
CA GLU A 57 20.40 -23.59 -20.32
C GLU A 57 20.48 -22.17 -20.88
N ALA A 58 19.33 -21.63 -21.29
CA ALA A 58 19.28 -20.28 -21.82
C ALA A 58 19.76 -19.36 -20.70
N GLU A 59 21.02 -18.94 -20.75
CA GLU A 59 21.58 -17.95 -19.83
C GLU A 59 20.82 -16.64 -20.09
N VAL A 60 19.76 -16.44 -19.31
CA VAL A 60 18.98 -15.22 -19.30
C VAL A 60 19.88 -14.13 -18.75
N ILE A 61 20.56 -13.41 -19.65
CA ILE A 61 21.37 -12.23 -19.32
C ILE A 61 20.41 -11.13 -18.83
N THR A 62 20.10 -11.18 -17.53
CA THR A 62 19.33 -10.12 -16.87
C THR A 62 20.23 -8.87 -16.79
N ARG A 63 19.81 -7.79 -17.46
CA ARG A 63 20.48 -6.49 -17.29
C ARG A 63 20.47 -6.13 -15.80
N SER A 64 21.64 -5.87 -15.23
CA SER A 64 21.75 -5.35 -13.87
C SER A 64 21.34 -3.89 -13.84
N LEU A 65 20.65 -3.46 -12.78
CA LEU A 65 20.32 -2.06 -12.55
C LEU A 65 21.57 -1.24 -12.28
N SER A 66 21.63 -0.05 -12.88
CA SER A 66 22.65 0.94 -12.64
C SER A 66 22.48 1.61 -11.26
N LEU A 67 23.56 2.18 -10.73
CA LEU A 67 23.54 2.93 -9.47
C LEU A 67 22.56 4.12 -9.52
N SER A 68 22.40 4.77 -10.68
CA SER A 68 21.45 5.86 -10.88
C SER A 68 19.99 5.37 -10.81
N GLU A 69 19.66 4.26 -11.48
CA GLU A 69 18.32 3.65 -11.39
C GLU A 69 17.98 3.30 -9.95
N LEU A 70 18.92 2.69 -9.22
CA LEU A 70 18.73 2.36 -7.80
C LEU A 70 18.55 3.59 -6.92
N ARG A 71 19.23 4.71 -7.23
CA ARG A 71 19.06 5.97 -6.49
C ARG A 71 17.69 6.58 -6.72
N ASP A 72 17.17 6.52 -7.94
CA ASP A 72 15.85 7.04 -8.26
C ASP A 72 14.76 6.16 -7.65
N MET A 73 14.90 4.84 -7.73
CA MET A 73 14.05 3.90 -6.99
C MET A 73 14.04 4.18 -5.49
N ARG A 74 15.21 4.41 -4.87
CA ARG A 74 15.28 4.76 -3.45
C ARG A 74 14.42 6.00 -3.15
N LYS A 75 14.45 7.04 -3.97
CA LYS A 75 13.62 8.23 -3.75
C LYS A 75 12.12 7.91 -3.81
N ASP A 76 11.71 7.09 -4.78
CA ASP A 76 10.30 6.78 -5.02
C ASP A 76 9.70 5.84 -3.96
N PHE A 77 10.52 4.94 -3.39
CA PHE A 77 10.10 3.92 -2.43
C PHE A 77 10.55 4.18 -0.97
N SER A 78 11.24 5.29 -0.68
CA SER A 78 11.58 5.64 0.71
C SER A 78 10.36 6.08 1.48
N ARG A 79 10.23 5.61 2.72
CA ARG A 79 9.23 6.06 3.69
C ARG A 79 9.46 7.52 4.04
N LEU A 80 8.39 8.31 4.03
CA LEU A 80 8.42 9.72 4.39
C LEU A 80 8.54 9.87 5.93
N PRO A 81 9.09 10.99 6.43
CA PRO A 81 9.08 11.27 7.88
C PRO A 81 7.64 11.30 8.42
N GLY A 82 7.38 10.55 9.49
CA GLY A 82 6.05 10.47 10.11
C GLY A 82 5.04 9.58 9.37
N GLU A 83 5.39 9.01 8.22
CA GLU A 83 4.52 8.09 7.49
C GLU A 83 4.45 6.73 8.22
N HIS A 84 3.24 6.22 8.41
CA HIS A 84 3.03 4.91 9.00
C HIS A 84 3.50 3.79 8.06
N ILE A 85 3.95 2.68 8.64
CA ILE A 85 4.51 1.55 7.87
C ILE A 85 3.52 1.00 6.83
N ILE A 86 2.23 0.92 7.18
CA ILE A 86 1.17 0.44 6.29
C ILE A 86 0.89 1.42 5.15
N THR A 87 0.75 2.72 5.47
CA THR A 87 0.59 3.78 4.46
C THR A 87 1.76 3.79 3.49
N TRP A 88 2.98 3.62 3.99
CA TRP A 88 4.19 3.49 3.16
C TRP A 88 4.15 2.26 2.25
N LEU A 89 3.76 1.09 2.77
CA LEU A 89 3.62 -0.12 1.96
C LEU A 89 2.58 0.07 0.84
N LEU A 90 1.42 0.65 1.16
CA LEU A 90 0.39 0.94 0.17
C LEU A 90 0.90 1.88 -0.93
N ARG A 91 1.64 2.93 -0.56
CA ARG A 91 2.27 3.83 -1.55
C ARG A 91 3.33 3.11 -2.39
N CYS A 92 4.11 2.21 -1.81
CA CYS A 92 5.05 1.38 -2.56
C CYS A 92 4.31 0.48 -3.57
N TRP A 93 3.19 -0.12 -3.16
CA TRP A 93 2.31 -0.89 -4.05
C TRP A 93 1.82 -0.04 -5.22
N ASP A 94 1.21 1.12 -4.93
CA ASP A 94 0.66 2.04 -5.93
C ASP A 94 1.72 2.57 -6.91
N ASN A 95 2.96 2.70 -6.44
CA ASN A 95 4.13 3.08 -7.25
C ASN A 95 4.71 1.91 -8.07
N GLY A 96 4.10 0.72 -8.03
CA GLY A 96 4.48 -0.43 -8.85
C GLY A 96 5.61 -1.27 -8.28
N ALA A 97 5.78 -1.33 -6.95
CA ALA A 97 6.81 -2.18 -6.31
C ALA A 97 6.71 -3.66 -6.72
N SER A 98 5.52 -4.14 -7.10
CA SER A 98 5.30 -5.52 -7.57
C SER A 98 5.94 -5.81 -8.92
N SER A 99 6.13 -4.79 -9.74
CA SER A 99 6.71 -4.90 -11.09
C SER A 99 8.25 -4.80 -11.12
N LEU A 100 8.88 -4.53 -9.98
CA LEU A 100 10.30 -4.24 -9.87
C LEU A 100 11.08 -5.45 -9.35
N GLU A 101 11.59 -6.27 -10.26
CA GLU A 101 12.43 -7.42 -9.92
C GLU A 101 13.86 -7.01 -9.55
N LEU A 102 14.27 -7.40 -8.33
CA LEU A 102 15.55 -7.06 -7.75
C LEU A 102 16.31 -8.32 -7.38
N GLU A 103 17.57 -8.39 -7.79
CA GLU A 103 18.53 -9.34 -7.24
C GLU A 103 18.93 -8.96 -5.81
N GLY A 104 19.45 -9.92 -5.04
CA GLY A 104 19.90 -9.64 -3.67
C GLY A 104 20.96 -8.55 -3.57
N ARG A 105 21.86 -8.42 -4.56
CA ARG A 105 22.87 -7.35 -4.63
C ARG A 105 22.25 -5.97 -4.89
N GLU A 106 21.30 -5.88 -5.81
CA GLU A 106 20.58 -4.64 -6.13
C GLU A 106 19.74 -4.20 -4.92
N ALA A 107 19.05 -5.13 -4.26
CA ALA A 107 18.27 -4.88 -3.06
C ALA A 107 19.14 -4.37 -1.89
N LYS A 108 20.35 -4.90 -1.72
CA LYS A 108 21.32 -4.37 -0.73
C LYS A 108 21.77 -2.94 -1.08
N GLN A 109 21.98 -2.65 -2.37
CA GLN A 109 22.40 -1.34 -2.84
C GLN A 109 21.30 -0.27 -2.77
N LEU A 110 20.02 -0.67 -2.74
CA LEU A 110 18.91 0.26 -2.45
C LEU A 110 19.04 0.94 -1.09
N GLY A 111 19.72 0.36 -0.12
CA GLY A 111 19.97 0.98 1.18
C GLY A 111 18.69 1.16 2.01
N SER A 112 18.61 2.25 2.78
CA SER A 112 17.47 2.50 3.67
C SER A 112 16.25 2.98 2.89
N LEU A 113 15.14 2.27 3.03
CA LEU A 113 13.82 2.65 2.51
C LEU A 113 12.84 2.89 3.65
N SER A 114 12.80 1.99 4.63
CA SER A 114 11.85 2.03 5.75
C SER A 114 12.24 3.03 6.84
N ARG A 115 13.49 3.51 6.86
CA ARG A 115 14.07 4.26 8.00
C ARG A 115 14.16 3.45 9.29
N GLU A 116 14.02 2.13 9.21
CA GLU A 116 14.17 1.19 10.31
C GLU A 116 15.23 0.15 9.93
N GLY A 117 16.37 0.18 10.64
CA GLY A 117 17.53 -0.64 10.27
C GLY A 117 17.25 -2.15 10.21
N GLY A 118 16.30 -2.65 11.01
CA GLY A 118 15.87 -4.05 10.96
C GLY A 118 15.18 -4.43 9.64
N ILE A 119 14.23 -3.60 9.20
CA ILE A 119 13.50 -3.80 7.94
C ILE A 119 14.44 -3.59 6.75
N ASP A 120 15.24 -2.52 6.76
CA ASP A 120 16.17 -2.20 5.67
C ASP A 120 17.20 -3.32 5.44
N LYS A 121 17.72 -3.90 6.53
CA LYS A 121 18.62 -5.05 6.44
C LYS A 121 17.92 -6.30 5.90
N ALA A 122 16.67 -6.52 6.29
CA ALA A 122 15.88 -7.66 5.83
C ALA A 122 15.55 -7.59 4.32
N ILE A 123 15.33 -6.39 3.77
CA ILE A 123 15.05 -6.19 2.33
C ILE A 123 16.17 -6.76 1.44
N GLY A 124 17.43 -6.49 1.84
CA GLY A 124 18.63 -6.98 1.15
C GLY A 124 19.09 -8.38 1.57
N LYS A 125 18.43 -9.04 2.51
CA LYS A 125 18.90 -10.31 3.10
C LYS A 125 18.84 -11.48 2.11
N LYS A 126 17.75 -11.59 1.35
CA LYS A 126 17.51 -12.69 0.40
C LYS A 126 18.35 -12.49 -0.88
N ALA A 127 19.13 -13.51 -1.25
CA ALA A 127 19.96 -13.50 -2.46
C ALA A 127 19.13 -13.69 -3.76
N GLN A 128 18.07 -14.51 -3.69
CA GLN A 128 17.15 -14.79 -4.79
C GLN A 128 16.58 -13.51 -5.41
N ALA A 129 16.39 -13.48 -6.73
CA ALA A 129 15.66 -12.42 -7.41
C ALA A 129 14.17 -12.43 -6.98
N LEU A 130 13.69 -11.30 -6.48
CA LEU A 130 12.32 -11.12 -6.01
C LEU A 130 11.89 -9.69 -6.31
N SER A 131 10.60 -9.51 -6.56
CA SER A 131 10.00 -8.19 -6.63
C SER A 131 10.26 -7.38 -5.36
N LEU A 132 10.41 -6.07 -5.51
CA LEU A 132 10.53 -5.15 -4.37
C LEU A 132 9.36 -5.34 -3.40
N TRP A 133 8.15 -5.56 -3.93
CA TRP A 133 6.97 -5.87 -3.12
C TRP A 133 7.15 -7.07 -2.19
N ARG A 134 7.55 -8.23 -2.72
CA ARG A 134 7.77 -9.45 -1.91
C ARG A 134 8.86 -9.24 -0.85
N ARG A 135 9.90 -8.48 -1.18
CA ARG A 135 10.96 -8.12 -0.23
C ARG A 135 10.43 -7.24 0.89
N LEU A 136 9.62 -6.24 0.57
CA LEU A 136 9.02 -5.33 1.55
C LEU A 136 8.11 -6.08 2.53
N LEU A 137 7.15 -6.88 2.03
CA LEU A 137 6.24 -7.66 2.87
C LEU A 137 7.01 -8.62 3.79
N SER A 138 7.97 -9.37 3.23
CA SER A 138 8.81 -10.30 4.03
C SER A 138 9.57 -9.57 5.15
N SER A 139 10.08 -8.37 4.86
CA SER A 139 10.91 -7.60 5.79
C SER A 139 10.11 -6.95 6.91
N VAL A 140 8.92 -6.44 6.58
CA VAL A 140 7.99 -5.91 7.59
C VAL A 140 7.50 -7.03 8.49
N ARG A 141 7.14 -8.19 7.94
CA ARG A 141 6.75 -9.36 8.74
C ARG A 141 7.87 -9.89 9.64
N GLU A 142 9.13 -9.87 9.19
CA GLU A 142 10.27 -10.27 10.04
C GLU A 142 10.45 -9.29 11.22
N ARG A 143 10.14 -8.01 11.02
CA ARG A 143 10.22 -6.98 12.08
C ARG A 143 9.02 -7.02 13.03
N TYR A 144 7.83 -7.29 12.50
CA TYR A 144 6.56 -7.31 13.22
C TYR A 144 5.93 -8.70 13.03
N PRO A 145 6.21 -9.66 13.91
CA PRO A 145 5.70 -11.03 13.75
C PRO A 145 4.19 -11.14 13.99
N LEU A 146 3.59 -10.20 14.73
CA LEU A 146 2.16 -10.19 15.06
C LEU A 146 1.44 -9.04 14.38
N SER A 147 0.25 -9.31 13.86
CA SER A 147 -0.56 -8.32 13.13
C SER A 147 -0.92 -7.09 13.95
N GLU A 148 -1.04 -7.27 15.26
CA GLU A 148 -1.35 -6.28 16.27
C GLU A 148 -0.21 -5.27 16.48
N ASP A 149 1.03 -5.64 16.17
CA ASP A 149 2.20 -4.75 16.29
C ASP A 149 2.24 -3.71 15.16
N VAL A 150 1.49 -3.94 14.08
CA VAL A 150 1.40 -3.06 12.92
C VAL A 150 0.07 -2.31 12.98
N VAL A 151 0.11 -1.02 13.32
CA VAL A 151 -1.10 -0.20 13.45
C VAL A 151 -1.49 0.42 12.12
N CYS A 152 -2.72 0.17 11.66
CA CYS A 152 -3.37 0.98 10.63
C CYS A 152 -3.96 2.24 11.25
N TRP A 153 -3.71 3.39 10.63
CA TRP A 153 -4.27 4.67 11.05
C TRP A 153 -5.30 5.11 9.99
N PRO A 154 -6.56 5.27 10.38
CA PRO A 154 -6.90 6.47 11.12
C PRO A 154 -7.80 6.21 12.33
N GLY A 155 -7.57 6.98 13.40
CA GLY A 155 -8.45 7.00 14.57
C GLY A 155 -9.90 7.34 14.21
N LYS A 156 -10.14 8.13 13.15
CA LYS A 156 -11.41 8.39 12.46
C LYS A 156 -11.08 8.91 11.04
N TRP A 157 -11.67 8.35 9.97
CA TRP A 157 -11.62 9.01 8.64
C TRP A 157 -12.78 10.01 8.53
N THR A 158 -12.75 10.98 7.61
CA THR A 158 -13.87 11.94 7.43
C THR A 158 -14.25 12.10 5.97
N PRO A 159 -13.31 12.40 5.05
CA PRO A 159 -13.60 12.27 3.62
C PRO A 159 -13.78 10.80 3.23
N MET A 160 -14.66 10.51 2.27
CA MET A 160 -14.86 9.15 1.78
C MET A 160 -13.57 8.58 1.18
N GLU A 161 -12.76 9.40 0.52
CA GLU A 161 -11.48 8.99 -0.07
C GLU A 161 -10.50 8.52 1.01
N ARG A 162 -10.52 9.13 2.20
CA ARG A 162 -9.74 8.64 3.36
C ARG A 162 -10.32 7.35 3.92
N GLY A 163 -11.63 7.15 3.83
CA GLY A 163 -12.28 5.87 4.13
C GLY A 163 -11.79 4.77 3.19
N ILE A 164 -11.85 4.98 1.88
CA ILE A 164 -11.36 4.04 0.87
C ILE A 164 -9.87 3.75 1.08
N GLN A 165 -9.06 4.79 1.31
CA GLN A 165 -7.65 4.61 1.64
C GLN A 165 -7.46 3.76 2.89
N TYR A 166 -8.23 4.01 3.95
CA TYR A 166 -8.17 3.19 5.18
C TYR A 166 -8.55 1.74 4.93
N LEU A 167 -9.55 1.48 4.08
CA LEU A 167 -9.92 0.12 3.70
C LEU A 167 -8.75 -0.61 3.04
N ARG A 168 -8.07 0.04 2.08
CA ARG A 168 -6.85 -0.48 1.45
C ARG A 168 -5.72 -0.69 2.47
N GLU A 169 -5.57 0.21 3.44
CA GLU A 169 -4.59 0.06 4.52
C GLU A 169 -4.90 -1.13 5.46
N LEU A 170 -6.18 -1.42 5.72
CA LEU A 170 -6.56 -2.62 6.47
C LEU A 170 -6.19 -3.90 5.72
N VAL A 171 -6.36 -3.90 4.39
CA VAL A 171 -5.96 -5.01 3.53
C VAL A 171 -4.45 -5.19 3.53
N MET A 172 -3.70 -4.10 3.43
CA MET A 172 -2.24 -4.12 3.55
C MET A 172 -1.78 -4.77 4.84
N GLN A 173 -2.44 -4.47 5.97
CA GLN A 173 -2.13 -5.11 7.24
C GLN A 173 -2.36 -6.61 7.19
N GLU A 174 -3.45 -7.08 6.59
CA GLU A 174 -3.67 -8.53 6.44
C GLU A 174 -2.64 -9.16 5.47
N MET A 175 -2.39 -8.53 4.30
CA MET A 175 -1.44 -8.96 3.27
C MET A 175 -0.02 -9.19 3.80
N VAL A 176 0.45 -8.40 4.77
CA VAL A 176 1.76 -8.62 5.41
C VAL A 176 1.86 -10.01 6.03
N TYR A 177 0.76 -10.58 6.52
CA TYR A 177 0.73 -11.87 7.22
C TYR A 177 0.18 -13.03 6.39
N TYR A 178 -0.27 -12.77 5.15
CA TYR A 178 -0.54 -13.86 4.21
C TYR A 178 0.75 -14.62 3.87
N ASP A 179 0.56 -15.86 3.43
CA ASP A 179 1.64 -16.66 2.88
C ASP A 179 2.19 -15.94 1.62
N PRO A 180 3.50 -15.59 1.56
CA PRO A 180 4.08 -14.86 0.43
C PRO A 180 3.93 -15.55 -0.93
N ASP A 181 3.71 -16.86 -0.93
CA ASP A 181 3.50 -17.64 -2.16
C ASP A 181 2.03 -17.66 -2.60
N ASN A 182 1.11 -17.37 -1.68
CA ASN A 182 -0.35 -17.35 -1.91
C ASN A 182 -0.99 -15.97 -1.72
N ALA A 183 -0.17 -14.94 -1.46
CA ALA A 183 -0.67 -13.58 -1.25
C ALA A 183 -1.32 -13.08 -2.55
N PRO A 184 -2.51 -12.47 -2.48
CA PRO A 184 -3.15 -11.84 -3.61
C PRO A 184 -2.18 -10.88 -4.30
N THR A 185 -2.25 -10.84 -5.62
CA THR A 185 -1.35 -9.95 -6.36
C THR A 185 -1.74 -8.52 -6.09
N ASP A 186 -3.03 -8.17 -6.18
CA ASP A 186 -3.54 -6.81 -6.01
C ASP A 186 -4.35 -6.66 -4.70
N PRO A 187 -4.07 -5.67 -3.82
CA PRO A 187 -4.92 -5.37 -2.67
C PRO A 187 -6.36 -5.00 -3.00
N ASP A 188 -6.60 -4.40 -4.16
CA ASP A 188 -7.93 -3.92 -4.53
C ASP A 188 -8.85 -5.10 -4.93
N GLU A 189 -8.27 -6.24 -5.31
CA GLU A 189 -8.96 -7.48 -5.62
C GLU A 189 -9.19 -8.38 -4.38
N VAL A 190 -8.65 -8.01 -3.21
CA VAL A 190 -8.77 -8.83 -2.00
C VAL A 190 -10.22 -8.82 -1.50
N GLN A 191 -10.74 -9.99 -1.14
CA GLN A 191 -12.02 -10.08 -0.45
C GLN A 191 -11.92 -9.40 0.92
N CYS A 192 -12.75 -8.41 1.15
CA CYS A 192 -12.85 -7.78 2.44
C CYS A 192 -13.32 -8.83 3.46
N THR A 193 -12.66 -8.97 4.60
CA THR A 193 -13.07 -9.95 5.62
C THR A 193 -14.06 -9.33 6.61
N GLN A 194 -14.88 -10.14 7.30
CA GLN A 194 -15.79 -9.61 8.33
C GLN A 194 -15.05 -8.89 9.48
N PRO A 195 -13.87 -9.34 9.96
CA PRO A 195 -13.04 -8.55 10.87
C PRO A 195 -12.61 -7.20 10.31
N MET A 196 -12.14 -7.17 9.06
CA MET A 196 -11.73 -5.95 8.36
C MET A 196 -12.89 -4.94 8.26
N TRP A 197 -14.06 -5.42 7.82
CA TRP A 197 -15.29 -4.61 7.75
C TRP A 197 -15.67 -4.01 9.10
N ARG A 198 -15.61 -4.80 10.19
CA ARG A 198 -15.89 -4.30 11.54
C ARG A 198 -14.91 -3.20 11.97
N LYS A 199 -13.62 -3.30 11.63
CA LYS A 199 -12.64 -2.24 11.90
C LYS A 199 -12.98 -0.98 11.10
N PHE A 200 -13.32 -1.14 9.81
CA PHE A 200 -13.71 -0.04 8.93
C PHE A 200 -14.94 0.72 9.41
N VAL A 201 -16.04 0.02 9.72
CA VAL A 201 -17.30 0.65 10.19
C VAL A 201 -17.10 1.37 11.53
N ARG A 202 -16.25 0.84 12.43
CA ARG A 202 -15.96 1.47 13.73
C ARG A 202 -15.14 2.76 13.62
N SER A 203 -14.35 2.94 12.56
CA SER A 203 -13.60 4.17 12.32
C SER A 203 -14.36 5.21 11.49
N ALA A 204 -15.54 4.85 10.99
CA ALA A 204 -16.38 5.73 10.19
C ALA A 204 -16.92 6.92 11.02
N PRO A 205 -17.06 8.11 10.41
CA PRO A 205 -17.83 9.20 10.99
C PRO A 205 -19.24 8.78 11.35
N SER A 206 -19.82 9.43 12.37
CA SER A 206 -21.21 9.19 12.77
C SER A 206 -22.23 9.41 11.65
N SER A 207 -21.93 10.28 10.68
CA SER A 207 -22.77 10.50 9.48
C SER A 207 -22.87 9.26 8.59
N TYR A 208 -21.81 8.45 8.51
CA TYR A 208 -21.76 7.25 7.66
C TYR A 208 -22.02 5.96 8.45
N ALA A 209 -21.74 5.94 9.75
CA ALA A 209 -21.73 4.71 10.56
C ALA A 209 -23.03 3.89 10.45
N ASN A 210 -24.19 4.54 10.50
CA ASN A 210 -25.49 3.86 10.40
C ASN A 210 -25.73 3.30 8.99
N SER A 211 -25.45 4.07 7.94
CA SER A 211 -25.63 3.61 6.55
C SER A 211 -24.69 2.46 6.22
N LEU A 212 -23.43 2.54 6.67
CA LEU A 212 -22.45 1.47 6.48
C LEU A 212 -22.83 0.21 7.26
N ALA A 213 -23.35 0.33 8.49
CA ALA A 213 -23.79 -0.82 9.27
C ALA A 213 -24.94 -1.61 8.60
N VAL A 214 -25.71 -0.96 7.72
CA VAL A 214 -26.84 -1.57 7.00
C VAL A 214 -26.42 -2.23 5.69
N ILE A 215 -25.21 -1.96 5.18
CA ILE A 215 -24.70 -2.62 3.97
C ILE A 215 -24.70 -4.13 4.20
N ASP A 216 -25.60 -4.81 3.49
CA ASP A 216 -25.86 -6.23 3.70
C ASP A 216 -24.69 -7.05 3.18
N TRP A 217 -24.04 -7.77 4.09
CA TRP A 217 -22.93 -8.66 3.79
C TRP A 217 -23.38 -10.04 3.29
N LYS A 218 -24.69 -10.29 3.15
CA LYS A 218 -25.31 -11.60 2.87
C LYS A 218 -25.04 -12.23 1.49
N SER A 219 -24.10 -11.71 0.69
CA SER A 219 -23.63 -12.46 -0.49
C SER A 219 -22.94 -13.75 -0.06
N LYS A 220 -23.05 -14.82 -0.87
CA LYS A 220 -22.31 -16.09 -0.65
C LYS A 220 -20.79 -15.88 -0.69
N GLU A 221 -20.35 -14.82 -1.38
CA GLU A 221 -18.95 -14.41 -1.50
C GLU A 221 -18.78 -12.99 -0.95
N ALA A 222 -17.75 -12.79 -0.14
CA ALA A 222 -17.41 -11.49 0.41
C ALA A 222 -17.01 -10.52 -0.72
N PRO A 223 -17.48 -9.26 -0.70
CA PRO A 223 -17.11 -8.29 -1.73
C PRO A 223 -15.61 -7.98 -1.70
N THR A 224 -15.05 -7.63 -2.87
CA THR A 224 -13.66 -7.16 -2.95
C THR A 224 -13.53 -5.73 -2.43
N VAL A 225 -12.29 -5.31 -2.16
CA VAL A 225 -11.99 -3.92 -1.77
C VAL A 225 -12.46 -2.92 -2.81
N ASP A 226 -12.26 -3.22 -4.10
CA ASP A 226 -12.75 -2.38 -5.20
C ASP A 226 -14.28 -2.29 -5.23
N GLU A 227 -14.99 -3.40 -5.02
CA GLU A 227 -16.44 -3.38 -4.97
C GLU A 227 -16.96 -2.54 -3.79
N VAL A 228 -16.32 -2.65 -2.63
CA VAL A 228 -16.66 -1.84 -1.46
C VAL A 228 -16.34 -0.37 -1.73
N ALA A 229 -15.18 -0.06 -2.30
CA ALA A 229 -14.79 1.31 -2.67
C ALA A 229 -15.78 1.93 -3.66
N GLY A 230 -16.21 1.19 -4.67
CA GLY A 230 -17.22 1.64 -5.63
C GLY A 230 -18.58 1.94 -4.97
N ARG A 231 -19.03 1.10 -4.03
CA ARG A 231 -20.26 1.35 -3.24
C ARG A 231 -20.14 2.60 -2.38
N LEU A 232 -18.97 2.82 -1.78
CA LEU A 232 -18.67 4.00 -0.97
C LEU A 232 -18.73 5.28 -1.80
N GLN A 233 -18.15 5.27 -2.99
CA GLN A 233 -18.21 6.40 -3.93
C GLN A 233 -19.66 6.70 -4.37
N GLN A 234 -20.42 5.67 -4.74
CA GLN A 234 -21.84 5.84 -5.12
C GLN A 234 -22.67 6.47 -3.98
N TYR A 235 -22.41 6.07 -2.74
CA TYR A 235 -23.09 6.67 -1.59
C TYR A 235 -22.77 8.16 -1.43
N GLU A 236 -21.52 8.55 -1.63
CA GLU A 236 -21.11 9.95 -1.56
C GLU A 236 -21.72 10.78 -2.69
N GLU A 237 -21.80 10.23 -3.91
CA GLU A 237 -22.47 10.88 -5.05
C GLU A 237 -23.97 11.11 -4.78
N MET A 238 -24.67 10.12 -4.21
CA MET A 238 -26.09 10.25 -3.84
C MET A 238 -26.32 11.36 -2.81
N GLN A 239 -25.43 11.47 -1.80
CA GLN A 239 -25.50 12.52 -0.79
C GLN A 239 -25.25 13.93 -1.37
N HIS A 240 -24.45 14.04 -2.43
CA HIS A 240 -24.22 15.32 -3.11
C HIS A 240 -25.39 15.74 -4.02
N ILE A 241 -26.16 14.77 -4.54
CA ILE A 241 -27.34 15.06 -5.39
C ILE A 241 -28.52 15.59 -4.56
N ASP A 242 -28.67 15.14 -3.30
CA ASP A 242 -29.73 15.60 -2.39
C ASP A 242 -29.39 16.89 -1.60
N GLY A 243 -28.32 17.61 -1.99
CA GLY A 243 -28.03 18.95 -1.46
C GLY A 243 -29.14 19.94 -1.85
N PRO A 244 -29.47 20.95 -1.01
CA PRO A 244 -30.56 21.86 -1.31
C PRO A 244 -30.29 22.56 -2.63
N VAL A 245 -31.15 22.30 -3.63
CA VAL A 245 -31.35 23.21 -4.75
C VAL A 245 -31.87 24.50 -4.12
N ILE A 246 -30.95 25.41 -3.83
CA ILE A 246 -31.29 26.79 -3.50
C ILE A 246 -31.77 27.38 -4.83
N GLU A 247 -33.04 27.15 -5.14
CA GLU A 247 -33.71 27.94 -6.16
C GLU A 247 -33.68 29.41 -5.73
N GLY A 248 -33.29 30.25 -6.67
CA GLY A 248 -33.48 31.68 -6.61
C GLY A 248 -32.17 32.45 -6.69
N TRP A 249 -31.95 33.12 -7.82
CA TRP A 249 -31.85 34.57 -8.06
C TRP A 249 -31.67 34.67 -9.59
N THR A 250 -32.52 35.25 -10.43
CA THR A 250 -33.49 36.36 -10.36
C THR A 250 -34.55 36.19 -11.44
#